data_AF-A0A7C5ZY74-F1
#
_entry.id   AF-A0A7C5ZY74-F1
#
_cell.length_a   1.000
_cell.length_b   1.000
_cell.length_c   1.000
_cell.angle_alpha   90.00
_cell.angle_beta   90.00
_cell.angle_gamma   90.00
#
_symmetry.space_group_name_H-M   'P 1'
#
loop_
_entity.id
_entity.type
_entity.pdbx_description
1 polymer ?
#
loop_
_entity_poly.entity_id
_entity_poly.type
_entity_poly.pdbx_seq_one_letter_code
_entity_poly.pdbx_strand_id
1 'polypeptide(L)' 'MEVFETLLKHYKSYFLAELGEATVGYVCGRVVRKNLREIVSLTLVSSFRKRGVGRRLML' A
#
# COMPACT_ATOMS: atom_id res chain seq x y z
N MET A 1 11.75 1.29 8.79
CA MET A 1 11.30 0.09 8.03
C MET A 1 10.14 -0.61 8.74
N GLU A 2 10.20 -0.78 10.07
CA GLU A 2 9.18 -1.48 10.88
C GLU A 2 7.74 -0.94 10.85
N VAL A 3 7.53 0.36 10.57
CA VAL A 3 6.18 0.97 10.65
C VAL A 3 5.24 0.42 9.59
N PHE A 4 5.71 0.22 8.35
CA PHE A 4 4.87 -0.30 7.28
C PHE A 4 4.53 -1.78 7.50
N GLU A 5 5.52 -2.60 7.84
CA GLU A 5 5.30 -4.02 8.10
C GLU A 5 4.37 -4.26 9.30
N THR A 6 4.47 -3.43 10.35
CA THR A 6 3.59 -3.52 11.53
C THR A 6 2.15 -3.20 11.17
N LEU A 7 1.92 -2.14 10.38
CA LEU A 7 0.57 -1.76 9.93
C LEU A 7 -0.07 -2.84 9.06
N LEU A 8 0.71 -3.47 8.19
CA LEU A 8 0.21 -4.43 7.21
C LEU A 8 -0.17 -5.79 7.82
N LYS A 9 0.35 -6.14 8.99
CA LYS A 9 -0.06 -7.36 9.73
C LYS A 9 -1.57 -7.42 10.01
N HIS A 10 -2.25 -6.28 10.04
CA HIS A 10 -3.68 -6.19 10.29
C HIS A 10 -4.55 -6.28 9.02
N TYR A 11 -3.95 -6.33 7.82
CA TYR A 11 -4.67 -6.36 6.56
C TYR A 11 -4.36 -7.64 5.78
N LYS A 12 -5.40 -8.44 5.48
CA LYS A 12 -5.23 -9.67 4.67
C LYS A 12 -4.93 -9.40 3.19
N SER A 13 -5.15 -8.18 2.72
CA SER A 13 -4.95 -7.81 1.32
C SER A 13 -4.23 -6.47 1.23
N TYR A 14 -2.98 -6.51 0.78
CA TYR A 14 -2.14 -5.34 0.58
C TYR A 14 -1.17 -5.54 -0.58
N PHE A 15 -0.65 -4.42 -1.08
CA PHE A 15 0.42 -4.38 -2.07
C PHE A 15 1.49 -3.39 -1.60
N LEU A 16 2.75 -3.73 -1.89
CA LEU A 16 3.92 -2.92 -1.59
C LEU A 16 4.47 -2.29 -2.86
N ALA A 17 4.98 -1.07 -2.74
CA ALA A 17 5.83 -0.47 -3.75
C ALA A 17 7.27 -0.59 -3.29
N GLU A 18 8.06 -1.37 -4.03
CA GLU A 18 9.47 -1.63 -3.74
C GLU A 18 10.36 -0.96 -4.79
N LEU A 19 11.49 -0.41 -4.32
CA LEU A 19 12.55 0.11 -5.17
C LEU A 19 13.88 -0.47 -4.70
N GLY A 20 14.37 -1.48 -5.42
CA GLY A 20 15.45 -2.32 -4.91
C GLY A 20 14.99 -3.03 -3.64
N GLU A 21 15.79 -2.96 -2.58
CA GLU A 21 15.47 -3.55 -1.27
C GLU A 21 14.61 -2.63 -0.37
N ALA A 22 14.29 -1.42 -0.83
CA ALA A 22 13.56 -0.45 -0.03
C ALA A 22 12.05 -0.44 -0.34
N THR A 23 11.21 -0.63 0.68
CA THR A 23 9.78 -0.33 0.59
C THR A 23 9.54 1.18 0.63
N VAL A 24 8.95 1.72 -0.43
CA VAL A 24 8.70 3.17 -0.60
C VAL A 24 7.23 3.56 -0.47
N GLY A 25 6.34 2.58 -0.30
CA GLY A 25 4.94 2.79 0.00
C GLY A 25 4.10 1.53 -0.04
N TYR A 26 2.81 1.67 0.26
CA TYR A 26 1.86 0.57 0.27
C TYR A 26 0.44 1.04 -0.07
N VAL A 27 -0.39 0.08 -0.45
CA VAL A 27 -1.85 0.18 -0.38
C VAL A 27 -2.41 -1.05 0.34
N CYS A 28 -3.38 -0.86 1.22
CA CYS A 28 -4.10 -1.96 1.83
C CYS A 28 -5.61 -1.74 1.75
N GLY A 29 -6.33 -2.86 1.67
CA GLY A 29 -7.77 -2.86 1.56
C GLY A 29 -8.41 -3.98 2.35
N ARG A 30 -9.73 -3.96 2.40
CA ARG A 30 -10.56 -5.01 3.00
C ARG A 30 -11.71 -5.39 2.09
N VAL A 31 -12.18 -6.62 2.23
CA VAL A 31 -13.39 -7.09 1.56
C VAL A 31 -14.60 -6.61 2.37
N VAL A 32 -15.47 -5.81 1.75
CA VAL A 32 -16.69 -5.30 2.37
C VAL A 32 -17.88 -6.20 2.03
N ARG A 33 -17.95 -6.67 0.79
CA ARG A 33 -18.93 -7.66 0.28
C ARG A 33 -18.24 -8.56 -0.74
N LYS A 34 -18.88 -9.68 -1.13
CA LYS A 34 -18.30 -10.70 -2.03
C LYS A 34 -17.60 -10.12 -3.28
N ASN A 35 -18.14 -9.03 -3.83
CA ASN A 35 -17.61 -8.35 -5.03
C ASN A 35 -17.16 -6.90 -4.79
N LEU A 36 -17.06 -6.46 -3.53
CA LEU A 36 -16.68 -5.08 -3.18
C LEU A 36 -15.45 -5.08 -2.28
N ARG A 37 -14.38 -4.46 -2.76
CA ARG A 37 -13.15 -4.20 -2.00
C ARG A 37 -13.04 -2.71 -1.73
N GLU A 38 -12.70 -2.37 -0.52
CA GLU A 38 -12.47 -0.99 -0.08
C GLU A 38 -10.98 -0.79 0.21
N ILE A 39 -10.44 0.33 -0.24
CA ILE A 39 -9.09 0.74 0.12
C ILE A 39 -9.17 1.45 1.46
N VAL A 40 -8.44 0.92 2.44
CA VAL A 40 -8.44 1.44 3.81
C VAL A 40 -7.30 2.42 4.01
N SER A 41 -6.16 2.19 3.36
CA SER A 41 -5.01 3.08 3.49
C SER A 41 -4.09 3.00 2.26
N LEU A 42 -3.56 4.15 1.87
CA LEU A 42 -2.52 4.29 0.85
C LEU A 42 -1.52 5.33 1.34
N THR A 43 -0.25 4.95 1.40
CA THR A 43 0.82 5.85 1.85
C THR A 43 2.07 5.65 1.02
N LEU A 44 2.78 6.75 0.77
CA LEU A 44 4.08 6.79 0.12
C LEU A 44 5.06 7.61 0.95
N VAL A 45 6.32 7.19 0.97
CA VAL A 45 7.43 8.02 1.45
C VAL A 45 7.43 9.34 0.68
N SER A 46 7.63 10.45 1.38
CA SER A 46 7.43 11.81 0.84
C SER A 46 8.23 12.09 -0.44
N SER A 47 9.47 11.60 -0.54
CA SER A 47 10.35 11.75 -1.70
C SER A 47 9.83 11.06 -2.97
N PHE A 48 8.91 10.10 -2.85
CA PHE A 48 8.32 9.34 -3.94
C PHE A 48 6.92 9.82 -4.34
N ARG A 49 6.38 10.85 -3.66
CA ARG A 49 5.13 11.49 -4.05
C ARG A 49 5.29 12.19 -5.41
N LYS A 50 4.18 12.30 -6.15
CA LYS A 50 4.11 12.90 -7.50
C LYS A 50 4.96 12.22 -8.59
N ARG A 51 5.52 11.03 -8.34
CA ARG A 51 6.28 10.23 -9.31
C ARG A 51 5.44 9.11 -9.96
N GLY A 52 4.12 9.16 -9.83
CA GLY A 52 3.22 8.12 -10.35
C GLY A 52 3.19 6.80 -9.57
N VAL A 53 3.99 6.64 -8.51
CA VAL A 53 4.05 5.41 -7.69
C VAL A 53 2.68 5.07 -7.08
N GLY A 54 1.97 6.06 -6.56
CA GLY A 54 0.63 5.86 -6.00
C GLY A 54 -0.39 5.39 -7.04
N ARG A 55 -0.26 5.86 -8.29
CA ARG A 55 -1.11 5.37 -9.39
C ARG A 55 -0.80 3.91 -9.72
N ARG A 56 0.48 3.52 -9.71
CA ARG A 56 0.89 2.13 -9.96
C ARG A 56 0.40 1.16 -8.88
N LEU A 57 0.38 1.58 -7.62
CA LEU A 57 -0.17 0.77 -6.52
C LEU A 57 -1.67 0.48 -6.65
N MET A 58 -2.39 1.26 -7.46
CA MET A 58 -3.84 1.16 -7.63
C MET A 58 -4.24 0.34 -8.87
N LEU A 59 -3.28 -0.11 -9.68
CA LEU A 59 -3.48 -0.93 -10.88
C LEU A 59 -3.23 -2.41 -10.56
#